data_AF-E2B3Q9-F1
#
_entry.id   AF-E2B3Q9-F1
#
_cell.length_a   1.000
_cell.length_b   1.000
_cell.length_c   1.000
_cell.angle_alpha   90.00
_cell.angle_beta   90.00
_cell.angle_gamma   90.00
#
_symmetry.space_group_name_H-M   'P 1'
#
loop_
_entity.id
_entity.type
_entity.pdbx_description
1 polymer ?
#
loop_
_entity_poly.entity_id
_entity_poly.type
_entity_poly.pdbx_seq_one_letter_code
_entity_poly.pdbx_strand_id
1 'polypeptide(L)'
;MVVPTFVDLQEFMVGKRFIVKEAAILKNGIILSHYVFTSPMLWHVLTRSDKSRAYWLTANHHGLRWEDGTVKYCRAQHLVTAAVTGDMYGELEDDASQFVYMKGHEKREWLLHLLDDNVRSSVIIKTMDTDYDDMHSLQKLNDTF
;
A
#
# COMPACT_ATOMS: atom_id res chain seq x y z
N MET A 1 -0.83 -25.79 -5.88
CA MET A 1 0.12 -24.70 -5.58
C MET A 1 -0.72 -23.50 -5.21
N VAL A 2 -0.58 -22.94 -4.02
CA VAL A 2 -1.37 -21.78 -3.59
C VAL A 2 -0.92 -20.58 -4.41
N VAL A 3 -1.84 -19.95 -5.14
CA VAL A 3 -1.54 -18.75 -5.93
C VAL A 3 -1.55 -17.55 -4.98
N PRO A 4 -0.45 -16.78 -4.90
CA PRO A 4 -0.39 -15.66 -3.97
C PRO A 4 -1.28 -14.49 -4.37
N THR A 5 -1.56 -13.63 -3.39
CA THR A 5 -2.13 -12.31 -3.61
C THR A 5 -0.99 -11.30 -3.79
N PHE A 6 -1.13 -10.41 -4.78
CA PHE A 6 -0.22 -9.29 -4.98
C PHE A 6 -0.91 -7.98 -4.63
N VAL A 7 -0.20 -7.08 -3.94
CA VAL A 7 -0.71 -5.77 -3.55
C VAL A 7 0.27 -4.69 -4.02
N ASP A 8 -0.23 -3.74 -4.80
CA ASP A 8 0.44 -2.47 -5.09
C ASP A 8 -0.33 -1.33 -4.45
N LEU A 9 0.39 -0.45 -3.75
CA LEU A 9 -0.16 0.74 -3.11
C LEU A 9 0.54 1.96 -3.65
N GLN A 10 -0.20 3.03 -3.95
CA GLN A 10 0.37 4.36 -4.19
C GLN A 10 -0.05 5.29 -3.06
N GLU A 11 0.85 6.17 -2.64
CA GLU A 11 0.70 6.92 -1.40
C GLU A 11 1.12 8.37 -1.50
N PHE A 12 0.68 9.12 -0.51
CA PHE A 12 1.29 10.38 -0.13
C PHE A 12 1.83 10.31 1.30
N MET A 13 2.94 11.01 1.55
CA MET A 13 3.47 11.22 2.89
C MET A 13 3.03 12.59 3.42
N VAL A 14 2.26 12.59 4.50
CA VAL A 14 1.87 13.81 5.23
C VAL A 14 2.54 13.81 6.60
N GLY A 15 3.51 14.70 6.80
CA GLY A 15 4.42 14.63 7.94
C GLY A 15 5.18 13.30 7.96
N LYS A 16 4.86 12.43 8.93
CA LYS A 16 5.41 11.07 9.06
C LYS A 16 4.36 9.97 8.82
N ARG A 17 3.19 10.34 8.31
CA ARG A 17 2.07 9.41 8.10
C ARG A 17 1.98 9.03 6.63
N PHE A 18 1.91 7.73 6.40
CA PHE A 18 1.60 7.12 5.11
C PHE A 18 0.09 7.21 4.86
N ILE A 19 -0.30 7.89 3.78
CA ILE A 19 -1.69 8.01 3.36
C ILE A 19 -1.85 7.30 2.03
N VAL A 20 -2.51 6.15 2.05
CA VAL A 20 -2.75 5.39 0.82
C VAL A 20 -3.70 6.15 -0.09
N LYS A 21 -3.35 6.29 -1.36
CA LYS A 21 -4.15 6.96 -2.37
C LYS A 21 -4.81 5.98 -3.30
N GLU A 22 -4.07 4.97 -3.71
CA GLU A 22 -4.53 3.91 -4.59
C GLU A 22 -4.11 2.56 -4.04
N ALA A 23 -4.99 1.58 -4.18
CA ALA A 23 -4.69 0.19 -3.86
C ALA A 23 -5.14 -0.70 -5.02
N ALA A 24 -4.20 -1.47 -5.57
CA ALA A 24 -4.45 -2.53 -6.54
C ALA A 24 -4.11 -3.88 -5.90
N ILE A 25 -5.10 -4.76 -5.81
CA ILE A 25 -4.97 -6.09 -5.22
C ILE A 25 -5.32 -7.13 -6.28
N LEU A 26 -4.37 -8.00 -6.60
CA LEU A 26 -4.58 -9.15 -7.47
C LEU A 26 -4.60 -10.42 -6.60
N LYS A 27 -5.80 -10.90 -6.28
CA LYS A 27 -6.00 -12.12 -5.48
C LYS A 27 -6.09 -13.35 -6.40
N ASN A 28 -5.44 -14.44 -5.98
CA ASN A 28 -5.42 -15.74 -6.68
C ASN A 28 -5.03 -15.64 -8.17
N GLY A 29 -4.28 -14.60 -8.55
CA GLY A 29 -3.85 -14.35 -9.92
C GLY A 29 -4.95 -13.89 -10.90
N ILE A 30 -6.21 -13.80 -10.49
CA ILE A 30 -7.34 -13.51 -11.40
C ILE A 30 -8.30 -12.42 -10.91
N ILE A 31 -8.43 -12.23 -9.59
CA ILE A 31 -9.37 -11.26 -9.02
C ILE A 31 -8.65 -9.95 -8.82
N LEU A 32 -8.91 -8.96 -9.69
CA LEU A 32 -8.35 -7.62 -9.56
C LEU A 32 -9.34 -6.69 -8.85
N SER A 33 -8.97 -6.24 -7.65
CA SER A 33 -9.63 -5.14 -6.96
C SER A 33 -8.80 -3.87 -7.10
N HIS A 34 -9.43 -2.76 -7.48
CA HIS A 34 -8.76 -1.49 -7.70
C HIS A 34 -9.55 -0.36 -7.04
N TYR A 35 -8.87 0.40 -6.19
CA TYR A 35 -9.48 1.48 -5.41
C TYR A 35 -8.64 2.74 -5.49
N VAL A 36 -9.27 3.88 -5.80
CA VAL A 36 -8.68 5.21 -5.66
C VAL A 36 -9.45 5.97 -4.58
N PHE A 37 -8.78 6.25 -3.47
CA PHE A 37 -9.38 6.86 -2.29
C PHE A 37 -9.35 8.38 -2.35
N THR A 38 -10.46 9.01 -1.97
CA THR A 38 -10.52 10.45 -1.67
C THR A 38 -9.56 10.77 -0.53
N SER A 39 -8.93 11.93 -0.52
CA SER A 39 -8.02 12.28 0.59
C SER A 39 -8.75 12.44 1.93
N PRO A 40 -8.16 11.97 3.05
CA PRO A 40 -8.79 12.06 4.37
C PRO A 40 -8.80 13.48 4.96
N MET A 41 -8.08 14.41 4.35
CA MET A 41 -8.00 15.80 4.77
C MET A 41 -7.95 16.75 3.56
N LEU A 42 -8.43 17.98 3.76
CA LEU A 42 -8.51 18.98 2.71
C LEU A 42 -7.11 19.51 2.35
N TRP A 43 -6.89 19.78 1.06
CA TRP A 43 -5.61 20.27 0.53
C TRP A 43 -5.06 21.49 1.28
N HIS A 44 -5.92 22.46 1.62
CA HIS A 44 -5.47 23.69 2.28
C HIS A 44 -4.89 23.44 3.68
N VAL A 45 -5.28 22.35 4.35
CA VAL A 45 -4.77 21.95 5.68
C VAL A 45 -3.34 21.44 5.62
N LEU A 46 -2.88 20.95 4.46
CA LEU A 46 -1.52 20.46 4.30
C LEU A 46 -0.48 21.58 4.46
N THR A 47 0.64 21.22 5.08
CA THR A 47 1.81 22.11 5.17
C THR A 47 2.38 22.39 3.78
N ARG A 48 3.19 23.45 3.66
CA ARG A 48 3.86 23.76 2.38
C ARG A 48 4.75 22.62 1.90
N SER A 49 5.47 21.95 2.81
CA SER A 49 6.31 20.80 2.48
C SER A 49 5.49 19.60 2.00
N ASP A 50 4.37 19.30 2.66
CA ASP A 50 3.50 18.18 2.24
C ASP A 50 2.90 18.44 0.86
N LYS A 51 2.43 19.67 0.61
CA LYS A 51 1.94 20.10 -0.72
C LYS A 51 3.01 19.96 -1.80
N SER A 52 4.25 20.38 -1.51
CA SER A 52 5.36 20.26 -2.46
C SER A 52 5.68 18.81 -2.80
N ARG A 53 5.66 17.92 -1.80
CA ARG A 53 5.85 16.46 -2.01
C ARG A 53 4.72 15.88 -2.83
N ALA A 54 3.47 16.22 -2.49
CA ALA A 54 2.30 15.76 -3.23
C ALA A 54 2.33 16.22 -4.70
N TYR A 55 2.71 17.47 -4.96
CA TYR A 55 2.91 17.95 -6.33
C TYR A 55 4.00 17.18 -7.06
N TRP A 56 5.15 16.93 -6.41
CA TRP A 56 6.23 16.18 -7.03
C TRP A 56 5.80 14.75 -7.38
N LEU A 57 5.10 14.06 -6.47
CA LEU A 57 4.57 12.72 -6.71
C LEU A 57 3.53 12.68 -7.83
N THR A 58 2.66 13.70 -7.88
CA THR A 58 1.67 13.87 -8.96
C THR A 58 2.39 14.02 -10.31
N ALA A 59 3.39 14.89 -10.39
CA ALA A 59 4.04 15.21 -11.67
C ALA A 59 5.05 14.15 -12.15
N ASN A 60 5.69 13.41 -11.23
CA ASN A 60 6.86 12.60 -11.57
C ASN A 60 6.77 11.11 -11.18
N HIS A 61 5.78 10.68 -10.40
CA HIS A 61 5.71 9.30 -9.92
C HIS A 61 4.42 8.59 -10.36
N HIS A 62 3.27 8.96 -9.78
CA HIS A 62 2.04 8.19 -9.95
C HIS A 62 0.90 8.95 -10.65
N GLY A 63 1.05 10.25 -10.95
CA GLY A 63 0.01 11.01 -11.67
C GLY A 63 -1.23 11.40 -10.85
N LEU A 64 -1.52 10.69 -9.76
CA LEU A 64 -2.64 10.97 -8.86
C LEU A 64 -2.50 12.34 -8.19
N ARG A 65 -3.54 13.16 -8.26
CA ARG A 65 -3.66 14.42 -7.51
C ARG A 65 -4.16 14.16 -6.11
N TRP A 66 -3.96 15.13 -5.21
CA TRP A 66 -4.46 15.03 -3.85
C TRP A 66 -5.99 14.90 -3.79
N GLU A 67 -6.73 15.64 -4.61
CA GLU A 67 -8.19 15.64 -4.58
C GLU A 67 -8.84 14.46 -5.32
N ASP A 68 -8.06 13.65 -6.04
CA ASP A 68 -8.59 12.55 -6.84
C ASP A 68 -9.24 11.45 -5.97
N GLY A 69 -9.94 10.52 -6.61
CA GLY A 69 -10.53 9.35 -5.97
C GLY A 69 -12.04 9.42 -5.85
N THR A 70 -12.65 8.24 -5.93
CA THR A 70 -14.11 8.05 -5.92
C THR A 70 -14.58 7.30 -4.68
N VAL A 71 -13.66 6.64 -3.97
CA VAL A 71 -13.94 5.85 -2.77
C VAL A 71 -13.56 6.65 -1.53
N LYS A 72 -14.47 6.79 -0.57
CA LYS A 72 -14.16 7.48 0.68
C LYS A 72 -13.04 6.78 1.45
N TYR A 73 -12.04 7.53 1.93
CA TYR A 73 -10.90 6.97 2.69
C TYR A 73 -11.32 6.14 3.90
N CYS A 74 -12.43 6.50 4.57
CA CYS A 74 -12.95 5.74 5.72
C CYS A 74 -13.32 4.28 5.37
N ARG A 75 -13.48 3.94 4.09
CA ARG A 75 -13.75 2.57 3.62
C ARG A 75 -12.47 1.78 3.30
N ALA A 76 -11.30 2.42 3.30
CA ALA A 76 -10.05 1.79 2.87
C ALA A 76 -9.74 0.53 3.67
N GLN A 77 -9.88 0.59 5.00
CA GLN A 77 -9.66 -0.56 5.86
C GLN A 77 -10.55 -1.75 5.47
N HIS A 78 -11.86 -1.53 5.40
CA HIS A 78 -12.80 -2.59 5.10
C HIS A 78 -12.58 -3.18 3.69
N LEU A 79 -12.40 -2.34 2.68
CA LEU A 79 -12.26 -2.77 1.28
C LEU A 79 -10.93 -3.48 1.01
N VAL A 80 -9.83 -2.99 1.56
CA VAL A 80 -8.52 -3.61 1.40
C VAL A 80 -8.48 -4.95 2.15
N THR A 81 -9.00 -5.00 3.39
CA THR A 81 -9.09 -6.26 4.13
C THR A 81 -9.91 -7.29 3.37
N ALA A 82 -11.12 -6.94 2.90
CA ALA A 82 -11.95 -7.84 2.12
C ALA A 82 -11.28 -8.30 0.81
N ALA A 83 -10.60 -7.40 0.10
CA ALA A 83 -9.89 -7.76 -1.13
C ALA A 83 -8.70 -8.70 -0.88
N VAL A 84 -8.01 -8.55 0.27
CA VAL A 84 -6.91 -9.43 0.65
C VAL A 84 -7.44 -10.79 1.10
N THR A 85 -8.37 -10.84 2.07
CA THR A 85 -8.85 -12.10 2.67
C THR A 85 -9.91 -12.81 1.85
N GLY A 86 -10.63 -12.11 0.98
CA GLY A 86 -11.89 -12.58 0.39
C GLY A 86 -13.10 -12.20 1.25
N ASP A 87 -14.27 -12.30 0.64
CA ASP A 87 -15.54 -12.06 1.32
C ASP A 87 -15.71 -13.08 2.45
N MET A 88 -15.98 -12.58 3.64
CA MET A 88 -16.08 -13.32 4.92
C MET A 88 -17.12 -14.47 4.92
N TYR A 89 -17.86 -14.68 3.82
CA TYR A 89 -19.02 -15.58 3.72
C TYR A 89 -18.93 -16.69 2.67
N GLY A 90 -17.81 -16.85 1.96
CA GLY A 90 -17.76 -17.90 0.95
C GLY A 90 -16.37 -18.15 0.42
N GLU A 91 -15.63 -19.00 1.13
CA GLU A 91 -14.72 -20.03 0.61
C GLU A 91 -14.05 -20.67 1.83
N LEU A 92 -14.74 -21.67 2.38
CA LEU A 92 -14.14 -22.67 3.25
C LEU A 92 -13.22 -23.55 2.38
N GLU A 93 -12.04 -23.07 2.01
CA GLU A 93 -10.99 -23.98 1.55
C GLU A 93 -9.61 -23.56 2.05
N ASP A 94 -9.08 -24.49 2.85
CA ASP A 94 -7.71 -24.78 3.23
C ASP A 94 -7.02 -23.89 4.28
N ASP A 95 -6.50 -24.57 5.29
CA ASP A 95 -5.69 -24.10 6.43
C ASP A 95 -4.30 -23.57 5.98
N ALA A 96 -4.18 -23.21 4.71
CA ALA A 96 -2.97 -22.71 4.09
C ALA A 96 -2.92 -21.19 4.29
N SER A 97 -1.92 -20.73 5.03
CA SER A 97 -1.68 -19.30 5.22
C SER A 97 -1.64 -18.58 3.86
N GLN A 98 -2.44 -17.53 3.71
CA GLN A 98 -2.51 -16.80 2.46
C GLN A 98 -1.24 -15.95 2.31
N PHE A 99 -0.48 -16.18 1.24
CA PHE A 99 0.70 -15.36 0.95
C PHE A 99 0.29 -14.07 0.25
N VAL A 100 0.68 -12.94 0.83
CA VAL A 100 0.54 -11.60 0.23
C VAL A 100 1.92 -11.06 -0.09
N TYR A 101 2.13 -10.67 -1.33
CA TYR A 101 3.36 -10.05 -1.80
C TYR A 101 3.12 -8.59 -2.14
N MET A 102 4.06 -7.74 -1.73
CA MET A 102 4.03 -6.32 -2.07
C MET A 102 5.44 -5.75 -2.10
N LYS A 103 5.63 -4.60 -2.75
CA LYS A 103 6.93 -3.90 -2.76
C LYS A 103 6.97 -2.87 -1.64
N GLY A 104 8.11 -2.72 -0.97
CA GLY A 104 8.36 -1.66 0.00
C GLY A 104 7.95 -2.01 1.43
N HIS A 105 8.92 -1.88 2.35
CA HIS A 105 8.73 -2.09 3.78
C HIS A 105 7.65 -1.18 4.39
N GLU A 106 7.66 0.13 4.07
CA GLU A 106 6.67 1.09 4.61
C GLU A 106 5.23 0.72 4.24
N LYS A 107 5.04 0.23 3.01
CA LYS A 107 3.75 -0.23 2.50
C LYS A 107 3.28 -1.47 3.24
N ARG A 108 4.19 -2.42 3.52
CA ARG A 108 3.92 -3.62 4.33
C ARG A 108 3.49 -3.26 5.75
N GLU A 109 4.22 -2.36 6.41
CA GLU A 109 3.86 -1.91 7.76
C GLU A 109 2.50 -1.21 7.77
N TRP A 110 2.20 -0.40 6.75
CA TRP A 110 0.88 0.21 6.62
C TRP A 110 -0.23 -0.85 6.47
N LEU A 111 -0.03 -1.86 5.62
CA LEU A 111 -1.01 -2.95 5.44
C LEU A 111 -1.20 -3.75 6.73
N LEU A 112 -0.12 -4.07 7.45
CA LEU A 112 -0.18 -4.76 8.74
C LEU A 112 -0.98 -3.98 9.79
N HIS A 113 -0.83 -2.65 9.83
CA HIS A 113 -1.59 -1.79 10.73
C HIS A 113 -3.06 -1.62 10.32
N LEU A 114 -3.39 -1.85 9.05
CA LEU A 114 -4.74 -1.74 8.52
C LEU A 114 -5.58 -2.99 8.82
N LEU A 115 -4.97 -4.18 8.68
CA LEU A 115 -5.64 -5.46 8.88
C LEU A 115 -6.03 -5.65 10.35
N ASP A 116 -7.23 -6.18 10.59
CA ASP A 116 -7.66 -6.57 11.94
C ASP A 116 -6.82 -7.72 12.49
N ASP A 117 -6.70 -7.82 13.83
CA ASP A 117 -5.83 -8.80 14.49
C ASP A 117 -6.16 -10.25 14.11
N ASN A 118 -7.44 -10.55 13.87
CA ASN A 118 -7.90 -11.87 13.44
C ASN A 118 -7.44 -12.23 12.03
N VAL A 119 -7.30 -11.23 11.15
CA VAL A 119 -6.85 -11.41 9.77
C VAL A 119 -5.32 -11.48 9.71
N ARG A 120 -4.65 -10.73 10.56
CA ARG A 120 -3.19 -10.67 10.59
C ARG A 120 -2.54 -12.01 10.94
N SER A 121 -3.23 -12.88 11.66
CA SER A 121 -2.75 -14.23 12.01
C SER A 121 -2.92 -15.25 10.88
N SER A 122 -3.80 -15.01 9.90
CA SER A 122 -4.07 -15.94 8.79
C SER A 122 -3.30 -15.59 7.50
N VAL A 123 -2.64 -14.43 7.46
CA VAL A 123 -1.95 -13.92 6.26
C VAL A 123 -0.45 -13.77 6.50
N ILE A 124 0.37 -14.28 5.57
CA ILE A 124 1.82 -14.09 5.56
C ILE A 124 2.16 -13.01 4.52
N ILE A 125 2.47 -11.79 5.00
CA ILE A 125 2.85 -10.66 4.15
C ILE A 125 4.38 -10.62 3.95
N LYS A 126 4.81 -10.79 2.70
CA LYS A 126 6.20 -10.73 2.26
C LYS A 126 6.47 -9.47 1.42
N THR A 127 7.62 -8.85 1.65
CA THR A 127 8.12 -7.81 0.74
C THR A 127 8.88 -8.43 -0.43
N MET A 128 8.64 -7.90 -1.62
CA MET A 128 9.46 -8.10 -2.81
C MET A 128 10.34 -6.86 -2.96
N ASP A 129 11.21 -6.63 -1.98
CA ASP A 129 12.21 -5.59 -2.13
C ASP A 129 13.31 -6.15 -3.04
N THR A 130 13.63 -5.40 -4.09
CA THR A 130 14.89 -5.63 -4.81
C THR A 130 16.00 -5.21 -3.88
N ASP A 131 16.82 -6.16 -3.43
CA ASP A 131 18.13 -5.86 -2.88
C ASP A 131 18.91 -5.12 -3.97
N TYR A 132 18.91 -3.78 -3.90
CA TYR A 132 19.79 -2.99 -4.73
C TYR A 132 21.19 -3.19 -4.16
N ASP A 133 21.96 -4.12 -4.72
CA ASP A 133 23.36 -4.34 -4.38
C ASP A 133 24.17 -3.01 -4.40
N ASP A 134 23.72 -2.03 -5.21
CA ASP A 134 24.33 -0.71 -5.36
C ASP A 134 24.05 0.27 -4.20
N MET A 135 23.11 -0.02 -3.29
CA MET A 135 22.82 0.87 -2.15
C MET A 135 24.01 0.99 -1.19
N HIS A 136 24.79 -0.08 -1.03
CA HIS A 136 26.04 -0.05 -0.27
C HIS A 136 27.10 0.85 -0.93
N SER A 137 27.08 0.99 -2.25
CA SER A 137 27.98 1.89 -2.99
C SER A 137 27.63 3.36 -2.78
N LEU A 138 26.35 3.69 -2.55
CA LEU A 138 25.90 5.06 -2.25
C LEU A 138 26.30 5.53 -0.85
N GLN A 139 26.49 4.63 0.12
CA GLN A 139 26.97 4.99 1.45
C GLN A 139 28.40 5.54 1.43
N LYS A 140 29.23 5.13 0.45
CA LYS A 140 30.61 5.61 0.28
C LYS A 140 30.69 7.05 -0.25
N LEU A 141 29.60 7.62 -0.77
CA LEU A 141 29.56 9.03 -1.21
C LEU A 141 29.47 10.01 -0.04
N ASN A 142 29.03 9.56 1.15
CA ASN A 142 29.02 10.39 2.34
C ASN A 142 30.42 10.61 2.95
N ASP A 143 31.41 9.81 2.56
CA ASP A 143 32.79 9.91 3.06
C ASP A 143 33.66 10.89 2.24
N THR A 144 33.08 11.62 1.28
CA THR A 144 33.83 12.47 0.34
C THR A 144 33.46 13.97 0.40
N PHE A 145 32.79 14.44 1.45
CA PHE A 145 32.53 15.88 1.69
C PHE A 145 33.01 16.34 3.07
#